data_AF-A0A166XPM9-F1
#
_entry.id   AF-A0A166XPM9-F1
#
_cell.length_a   1.000
_cell.length_b   1.000
_cell.length_c   1.000
_cell.angle_alpha   90.00
_cell.angle_beta   90.00
_cell.angle_gamma   90.00
#
_symmetry.space_group_name_H-M   'P 1'
#
loop_
_entity.id
_entity.type
_entity.pdbx_description
1 polymer ?
#
loop_
_entity_poly.entity_id
_entity_poly.type
_entity_poly.pdbx_seq_one_letter_code
_entity_poly.pdbx_strand_id
1 'polypeptide(L)'
;MPFSPCMFHRFIIPCSEQFLRTRDTASVGIISNLCNVITDYGSARTSPTFFCKFPAALVGEKSELKKLQYETILLNCSGHWRYPADWGTNKCPNFVFDVVSYLDLLQLDLGLAPYWEKGLIVEAYLLYGPEDH
;
A
#
# COMPACT_ATOMS: atom_id res chain seq x y z
N MET A 1 -10.94 -24.57 -2.06
CA MET A 1 -9.74 -24.16 -1.30
C MET A 1 -10.03 -22.76 -0.76
N PRO A 2 -10.01 -22.50 0.56
CA PRO A 2 -10.21 -21.14 1.05
C PRO A 2 -9.06 -20.29 0.50
N PHE A 3 -9.40 -19.24 -0.25
CA PHE A 3 -8.41 -18.35 -0.85
C PHE A 3 -7.66 -17.63 0.26
N SER A 4 -6.34 -17.82 0.34
CA SER A 4 -5.50 -16.95 1.15
C SER A 4 -5.72 -15.52 0.68
N PRO A 5 -6.10 -14.58 1.57
CA PRO A 5 -6.27 -13.18 1.18
C PRO A 5 -5.00 -12.69 0.50
N CYS A 6 -5.12 -11.94 -0.59
CA CYS A 6 -4.00 -11.48 -1.41
C CYS A 6 -2.89 -10.86 -0.54
N MET A 7 -1.82 -11.62 -0.28
CA MET A 7 -0.73 -11.21 0.62
C MET A 7 0.27 -10.33 -0.12
N PHE A 8 -0.15 -9.11 -0.45
CA PHE A 8 0.73 -8.09 -1.01
C PHE A 8 1.04 -7.03 0.04
N HIS A 9 2.32 -6.84 0.36
CA HIS A 9 2.75 -5.75 1.23
C HIS A 9 2.33 -4.43 0.61
N ARG A 10 1.55 -3.66 1.36
CA ARG A 10 0.93 -2.39 0.91
C ARG A 10 0.15 -2.50 -0.40
N PHE A 11 -0.33 -3.70 -0.74
CA PHE A 11 -0.97 -4.02 -2.03
C PHE A 11 -0.09 -3.85 -3.28
N ILE A 12 1.23 -3.68 -3.11
CA ILE A 12 2.18 -3.47 -4.21
C ILE A 12 3.07 -4.68 -4.39
N ILE A 13 3.68 -5.19 -3.31
CA ILE A 13 4.77 -6.17 -3.41
C ILE A 13 4.30 -7.54 -2.91
N PRO A 14 4.50 -8.62 -3.67
CA PRO A 14 4.15 -9.95 -3.19
C PRO A 14 5.02 -10.34 -1.97
N CYS A 15 4.39 -10.73 -0.86
CA CYS A 15 5.09 -11.17 0.37
C CYS A 15 5.63 -12.60 0.32
N SER A 16 5.73 -13.20 -0.87
CA SER A 16 6.29 -14.54 -1.04
C SER A 16 7.82 -14.47 -1.06
N GLU A 17 8.47 -15.40 -0.36
CA GLU A 17 9.92 -15.48 -0.29
C GLU A 17 10.57 -15.61 -1.67
N GLN A 18 9.91 -16.32 -2.60
CA GLN A 18 10.38 -16.50 -3.96
C GLN A 18 10.39 -15.19 -4.75
N PHE A 19 9.32 -14.38 -4.63
CA PHE A 19 9.22 -13.11 -5.34
C PHE A 19 10.09 -12.01 -4.70
N LEU A 20 10.21 -12.00 -3.37
CA LEU A 20 11.10 -11.07 -2.65
C LEU A 20 12.58 -11.35 -2.92
N ARG A 21 12.96 -12.59 -3.26
CA ARG A 21 14.33 -12.93 -3.63
C ARG A 21 14.75 -12.24 -4.92
N THR A 22 13.88 -12.27 -5.91
CA THR A 22 14.15 -11.78 -7.26
C THR A 22 13.93 -10.27 -7.38
N ARG A 23 12.95 -9.69 -6.66
CA ARG A 23 12.62 -8.24 -6.65
C ARG A 23 12.18 -7.66 -8.01
N ASP A 24 11.68 -8.50 -8.92
CA ASP A 24 11.34 -8.05 -10.27
C ASP A 24 9.83 -7.76 -10.46
N THR A 25 9.02 -8.05 -9.44
CA THR A 25 7.56 -7.96 -9.56
C THR A 25 6.96 -7.03 -8.52
N ALA A 26 6.30 -5.98 -9.00
CA ALA A 26 5.39 -5.12 -8.25
C ALA A 26 4.07 -5.07 -9.01
N SER A 27 2.98 -4.97 -8.27
CA SER A 27 1.64 -4.74 -8.81
C SER A 27 1.20 -3.32 -8.51
N VAL A 28 0.55 -2.71 -9.47
CA VAL A 28 0.03 -1.34 -9.39
C VAL A 28 -1.44 -1.42 -9.80
N GLY A 29 -2.33 -0.70 -9.08
CA GLY A 29 -3.76 -0.66 -9.40
C GLY A 29 -4.61 -1.85 -8.92
N ILE A 30 -4.10 -2.68 -7.98
CA ILE A 30 -4.91 -3.75 -7.34
C ILE A 30 -6.01 -3.18 -6.43
N ILE A 31 -5.83 -1.97 -5.94
CA ILE A 31 -6.75 -1.28 -5.04
C ILE A 31 -7.83 -0.57 -5.85
N SER A 32 -9.09 -0.68 -5.43
CA SER A 32 -10.20 0.07 -6.02
C SER A 32 -10.55 1.27 -5.15
N ASN A 33 -10.52 2.48 -5.73
CA ASN A 33 -10.97 3.71 -5.08
C ASN A 33 -11.50 4.77 -6.07
N LEU A 34 -11.91 5.94 -5.56
CA LEU A 34 -12.51 7.02 -6.36
C LEU A 34 -11.53 7.71 -7.32
N CYS A 35 -10.22 7.62 -7.05
CA CYS A 35 -9.16 8.27 -7.81
C CYS A 35 -8.01 7.30 -8.06
N ASN A 36 -8.32 6.22 -8.80
CA ASN A 36 -7.34 5.17 -9.12
C ASN A 36 -6.09 5.73 -9.79
N VAL A 37 -6.20 6.78 -10.61
CA VAL A 37 -5.06 7.39 -11.31
C VAL A 37 -3.98 7.90 -10.34
N ILE A 38 -4.39 8.63 -9.29
CA ILE A 38 -3.46 9.20 -8.31
C ILE A 38 -2.82 8.08 -7.47
N THR A 39 -3.62 7.08 -7.11
CA THR A 39 -3.15 5.95 -6.30
C THR A 39 -2.21 5.04 -7.08
N ASP A 40 -2.49 4.80 -8.37
CA ASP A 40 -1.64 4.05 -9.29
C ASP A 40 -0.31 4.78 -9.49
N TYR A 41 -0.35 6.10 -9.68
CA TYR A 41 0.86 6.92 -9.77
C TYR A 41 1.70 6.86 -8.48
N GLY A 42 1.09 7.03 -7.30
CA GLY A 42 1.80 6.96 -6.02
C GLY A 42 2.41 5.58 -5.74
N SER A 43 1.68 4.51 -6.05
CA SER A 43 2.18 3.13 -5.88
C SER A 43 3.30 2.79 -6.88
N ALA A 44 3.18 3.23 -8.14
CA ALA A 44 4.25 3.11 -9.13
C ALA A 44 5.52 3.85 -8.68
N ARG A 45 5.38 5.06 -8.14
CA ARG A 45 6.51 5.85 -7.63
C ARG A 45 7.19 5.24 -6.41
N THR A 46 6.43 4.59 -5.53
CA THR A 46 6.96 3.99 -4.29
C THR A 46 7.63 2.63 -4.53
N SER A 47 7.20 1.91 -5.57
CA SER A 47 7.74 0.61 -5.98
C SER A 47 9.29 0.53 -6.06
N PRO A 48 10.01 1.43 -6.76
CA PRO A 48 11.48 1.38 -6.82
C PRO A 48 12.13 1.59 -5.45
N THR A 49 11.55 2.44 -4.60
CA THR A 49 12.06 2.69 -3.24
C THR A 49 11.97 1.44 -2.39
N PHE A 50 10.90 0.65 -2.50
CA PHE A 50 10.83 -0.64 -1.83
C PHE A 50 11.89 -1.62 -2.33
N PHE A 51 12.14 -1.70 -3.64
CA PHE A 51 13.19 -2.58 -4.17
C PHE A 51 14.57 -2.20 -3.64
N CYS A 52 14.84 -0.91 -3.44
CA CYS A 52 16.06 -0.41 -2.83
C CYS A 52 16.11 -0.61 -1.31
N LYS A 53 14.99 -0.39 -0.60
CA LYS A 53 14.88 -0.44 0.87
C LYS A 53 14.76 -1.85 1.44
N PHE A 54 14.37 -2.85 0.66
CA PHE A 54 14.37 -4.25 1.08
C PHE A 54 15.73 -4.89 0.76
N PRO A 55 16.72 -4.82 1.67
CA PRO A 55 18.04 -5.39 1.41
C PRO A 55 17.93 -6.88 1.09
N ALA A 56 18.87 -7.39 0.30
CA ALA A 56 19.09 -8.83 0.09
C ALA A 56 19.05 -9.63 1.41
N ALA A 57 19.40 -9.01 2.53
CA ALA A 57 19.37 -9.57 3.88
C ALA A 57 17.99 -10.01 4.40
N LEU A 58 16.88 -9.45 3.91
CA LEU A 58 15.54 -9.93 4.30
C LEU A 58 15.24 -11.34 3.74
N VAL A 59 15.96 -11.73 2.68
CA VAL A 59 15.88 -13.04 2.03
C VAL A 59 16.76 -14.00 2.82
N GLY A 60 16.22 -14.53 3.91
CA GLY A 60 16.89 -15.53 4.75
C GLY A 60 16.59 -15.36 6.24
N GLU A 61 16.22 -14.15 6.66
CA GLU A 61 15.81 -13.89 8.03
C GLU A 61 14.30 -14.14 8.23
N LYS A 62 13.97 -15.30 8.80
CA LYS A 62 12.57 -15.72 9.03
C LYS A 62 11.78 -14.76 9.94
N SER A 63 12.46 -13.98 10.79
CA SER A 63 11.82 -12.98 11.66
C SER A 63 11.26 -11.80 10.86
N GLU A 64 12.07 -11.20 9.99
CA GLU A 64 11.68 -10.02 9.21
C GLU A 64 10.62 -10.35 8.17
N LEU A 65 10.71 -11.53 7.53
CA LEU A 65 9.65 -12.01 6.64
C LEU A 65 8.30 -12.16 7.35
N LYS A 66 8.31 -12.68 8.59
CA LYS A 66 7.08 -12.80 9.39
C LYS A 66 6.53 -11.45 9.79
N LYS A 67 7.37 -10.46 10.10
CA LYS A 67 6.93 -9.09 10.38
C LYS A 67 6.22 -8.47 9.18
N LEU A 68 6.82 -8.56 7.98
CA LEU A 68 6.18 -8.08 6.75
C LEU A 68 4.84 -8.77 6.46
N GLN A 69 4.79 -10.10 6.62
CA GLN A 69 3.56 -10.85 6.45
C GLN A 69 2.50 -10.43 7.47
N TYR A 70 2.90 -10.20 8.72
CA TYR A 70 2.01 -9.75 9.78
C TYR A 70 1.43 -8.36 9.48
N GLU A 71 2.27 -7.39 9.10
CA GLU A 71 1.82 -6.06 8.67
C GLU A 71 0.86 -6.14 7.48
N THR A 72 1.16 -7.01 6.52
CA THR A 72 0.30 -7.26 5.35
C THR A 72 -1.07 -7.81 5.78
N ILE A 73 -1.09 -8.77 6.71
CA ILE A 73 -2.33 -9.31 7.26
C ILE A 73 -3.11 -8.21 7.98
N LEU A 74 -2.46 -7.37 8.79
CA LEU A 74 -3.10 -6.26 9.47
C LEU A 74 -3.75 -5.27 8.50
N LEU A 75 -3.03 -4.89 7.45
CA LEU A 75 -3.55 -3.97 6.44
C LEU A 75 -4.72 -4.59 5.66
N ASN A 76 -4.59 -5.85 5.24
CA ASN A 76 -5.67 -6.61 4.58
C ASN A 76 -6.92 -6.74 5.46
N CYS A 77 -6.73 -7.09 6.73
CA CYS A 77 -7.83 -7.20 7.68
C CYS A 77 -8.48 -5.84 7.89
N SER A 78 -7.71 -4.75 8.06
CA SER A 78 -8.27 -3.42 8.27
C SER A 78 -9.20 -2.98 7.14
N GLY A 79 -8.82 -3.24 5.88
CA GLY A 79 -9.69 -2.99 4.72
C GLY A 79 -10.95 -3.85 4.76
N HIS A 80 -10.81 -5.16 5.03
CA HIS A 80 -11.94 -6.08 5.13
C HIS A 80 -12.94 -5.70 6.24
N TRP A 81 -12.46 -5.31 7.42
CA TRP A 81 -13.31 -4.94 8.56
C TRP A 81 -14.01 -3.59 8.36
N ARG A 82 -13.39 -2.63 7.67
CA ARG A 82 -13.97 -1.31 7.39
C ARG A 82 -14.98 -1.34 6.25
N TYR A 83 -14.78 -2.23 5.28
CA TYR A 83 -15.64 -2.35 4.11
C TYR A 83 -16.18 -3.78 3.97
N PRO A 84 -17.10 -4.20 4.87
CA PRO A 84 -17.71 -5.53 4.80
C PRO A 84 -18.62 -5.72 3.58
N ALA A 85 -19.00 -4.63 2.92
CA ALA A 85 -19.86 -4.59 1.74
C ALA A 85 -19.06 -4.40 0.45
N ASP A 86 -18.02 -5.20 0.21
CA ASP A 86 -17.55 -5.42 -1.16
C ASP A 86 -18.62 -6.23 -1.89
N TRP A 87 -19.12 -5.72 -3.02
CA TRP A 87 -20.27 -6.27 -3.76
C TRP A 87 -20.03 -7.70 -4.30
N GLY A 88 -20.13 -8.70 -3.41
CA GLY A 88 -20.18 -10.12 -3.73
C GLY A 88 -18.93 -10.70 -4.39
N THR A 89 -17.88 -9.90 -4.58
CA THR A 89 -16.71 -10.29 -5.36
C THR A 89 -15.46 -10.10 -4.51
N ASN A 90 -15.05 -11.20 -3.88
CA ASN A 90 -13.91 -11.37 -2.96
C ASN A 90 -12.52 -11.09 -3.59
N LYS A 91 -12.41 -10.12 -4.52
CA LYS A 91 -11.30 -10.03 -5.48
C LYS A 91 -10.39 -8.83 -5.28
N CYS A 92 -10.89 -7.67 -4.87
CA CYS A 92 -10.08 -6.46 -4.77
C CYS A 92 -10.42 -5.67 -3.51
N PRO A 93 -9.43 -5.30 -2.68
CA PRO A 93 -9.67 -4.48 -1.50
C PRO A 93 -10.16 -3.09 -1.92
N ASN A 94 -11.33 -2.71 -1.41
CA ASN A 94 -11.89 -1.38 -1.60
C ASN A 94 -11.29 -0.39 -0.59
N PHE A 95 -10.78 0.75 -1.06
CA PHE A 95 -10.17 1.81 -0.25
C PHE A 95 -10.83 3.18 -0.46
N VAL A 96 -12.08 3.21 -0.95
CA VAL A 96 -12.79 4.46 -1.33
C VAL A 96 -12.69 5.59 -0.29
N PHE A 97 -12.73 5.31 1.02
CA PHE A 97 -12.63 6.35 2.05
C PHE A 97 -11.27 6.44 2.74
N ASP A 98 -10.35 5.50 2.46
CA ASP A 98 -9.03 5.43 3.07
C ASP A 98 -7.91 5.84 2.08
N VAL A 99 -8.26 6.41 0.92
CA VAL A 99 -7.30 6.78 -0.15
C VAL A 99 -6.23 7.75 0.35
N VAL A 100 -6.63 8.80 1.05
CA VAL A 100 -5.71 9.85 1.54
C VAL A 100 -4.71 9.24 2.52
N SER A 101 -5.21 8.51 3.52
CA SER A 101 -4.38 7.79 4.49
C SER A 101 -3.41 6.81 3.82
N TYR A 102 -3.84 6.14 2.74
CA TYR A 102 -2.98 5.22 1.99
C TYR A 102 -1.89 5.95 1.21
N LEU A 103 -2.20 7.10 0.59
CA LEU A 103 -1.23 7.93 -0.11
C LEU A 103 -0.19 8.51 0.86
N ASP A 104 -0.61 8.99 2.03
CA ASP A 104 0.29 9.47 3.08
C ASP A 104 1.27 8.37 3.52
N LEU A 105 0.77 7.13 3.70
CA LEU A 105 1.62 5.98 4.02
C LEU A 105 2.67 5.70 2.93
N LEU A 106 2.31 5.85 1.65
CA LEU A 106 3.24 5.70 0.53
C LEU A 106 4.28 6.83 0.49
N GLN A 107 3.87 8.07 0.79
CA GLN A 107 4.77 9.21 0.87
C GLN A 107 5.77 9.08 2.04
N LEU A 108 5.31 8.64 3.20
CA LEU A 108 6.18 8.33 4.34
C LEU A 108 7.24 7.28 3.98
N ASP A 109 6.87 6.30 3.15
CA ASP A 109 7.79 5.29 2.68
C ASP A 109 8.79 5.77 1.64
N LEU A 110 8.49 6.86 0.96
CA LEU A 110 9.46 7.60 0.16
C LEU A 110 10.37 8.46 1.04
N GLY A 111 10.05 8.62 2.32
CA GLY A 111 10.69 9.57 3.22
C GLY A 111 10.22 11.01 3.01
N LEU A 112 9.10 11.20 2.32
CA LEU A 112 8.44 12.48 2.15
C LEU A 112 7.52 12.74 3.35
N ALA A 113 7.42 14.01 3.75
CA ALA A 113 6.43 14.41 4.74
C ALA A 113 5.06 14.54 4.06
N PRO A 114 3.99 13.94 4.60
CA PRO A 114 2.64 14.09 4.06
C PRO A 114 2.10 15.52 4.26
N TYR A 115 2.68 16.26 5.21
CA TYR A 115 2.33 17.66 5.47
C TYR A 115 2.97 18.58 4.44
N TRP A 116 2.15 19.05 3.50
CA TRP A 116 2.58 19.85 2.35
C TRP A 116 2.45 21.36 2.60
N GLU A 117 1.49 21.80 3.43
CA GLU A 117 1.24 23.22 3.72
C GLU A 117 1.47 23.63 5.19
N LYS A 118 1.88 24.89 5.39
CA LYS A 118 2.13 25.45 6.73
C LYS A 118 0.82 25.87 7.40
N GLY A 119 0.02 24.91 7.86
CA GLY A 119 -1.08 25.19 8.78
C GLY A 119 -2.19 24.14 8.80
N LEU A 120 -2.54 23.69 10.01
CA LEU A 120 -3.56 22.65 10.26
C LEU A 120 -4.96 22.97 9.71
N ILE A 121 -5.29 24.26 9.59
CA ILE A 121 -6.60 24.70 9.07
C ILE A 121 -6.62 24.58 7.54
N VAL A 122 -5.54 24.94 6.86
CA VAL A 122 -5.47 24.87 5.40
C VAL A 122 -5.56 23.41 4.96
N GLU A 123 -4.83 22.53 5.63
CA GLU A 123 -4.84 21.09 5.38
C GLU A 123 -6.23 20.45 5.56
N ALA A 124 -7.03 20.93 6.52
CA ALA A 124 -8.35 20.39 6.79
C ALA A 124 -9.43 20.79 5.75
N TYR A 125 -9.26 21.94 5.09
CA TYR A 125 -10.27 22.52 4.20
C TYR A 125 -9.86 22.57 2.72
N LEU A 126 -8.57 22.44 2.41
CA LEU A 126 -8.07 22.45 1.05
C LEU A 126 -8.17 21.05 0.44
N LEU A 127 -8.61 20.99 -0.82
CA LEU A 127 -8.74 19.73 -1.55
C LEU A 127 -7.35 19.26 -1.97
N TYR A 128 -7.04 17.98 -1.74
CA TYR A 128 -5.80 17.35 -2.22
C TYR A 128 -5.75 17.36 -3.76
N GLY A 129 -4.65 17.90 -4.30
CA GLY A 129 -4.36 17.96 -5.73
C GLY A 129 -3.29 16.94 -6.17
N PRO A 130 -3.17 16.67 -7.48
CA PRO A 130 -2.10 15.81 -8.01
C PRO A 130 -0.69 16.39 -7.79
N GLU A 131 -0.57 17.71 -7.65
CA GLU A 131 0.67 18.41 -7.30
C GLU A 131 1.21 18.05 -5.91
N ASP A 132 0.33 17.63 -5.00
CA ASP A 132 0.67 17.30 -3.61
C ASP A 132 1.21 15.87 -3.47
N HIS A 133 1.19 15.09 -4.57
CA HIS A 133 1.50 13.67 -4.58
C HIS A 133 2.88 13.31 -5.09
#